data_AF-A0A7T4R161-F1
#
_entry.id   AF-A0A7T4R161-F1
#
_cell.length_a   1.000
_cell.length_b   1.000
_cell.length_c   1.000
_cell.angle_alpha   90.00
_cell.angle_beta   90.00
_cell.angle_gamma   90.00
#
_symmetry.space_group_name_H-M   'P 1'
#
loop_
_entity.id
_entity.type
_entity.pdbx_description
1 polymer ?
#
loop_
_entity_poly.entity_id
_entity_poly.type
_entity_poly.pdbx_seq_one_letter_code
_entity_poly.pdbx_strand_id
1 'polypeptide(L)'
;MIRFLIAAALAAAGTVAMAAHTPEHVPPGQAKSAESEAEQTKPYGVYNRLGAAITARELGRAKAVERAVEEAGAPPTSDEAKMIRLSMGQSPETAGQPNDQAYDERGRPISDQQAAERYAALEVMARTGVDPNSDEAKQIIAASEGDIETPDGEPVEQQTMEEMAKEIAVQEAIVRSGAQPGSQEEALIKTGADVFMDKMRRWWGD
;
A
#
# COMPACT_ATOMS: atom_id res chain seq x y z
N MET A 1 7.98 24.91 -79.63
CA MET A 1 8.31 23.55 -79.19
C MET A 1 8.51 23.55 -77.68
N ILE A 2 7.81 22.63 -77.00
CA ILE A 2 8.09 21.90 -75.74
C ILE A 2 8.84 22.64 -74.59
N ARG A 3 8.05 22.80 -73.51
CA ARG A 3 8.27 22.78 -72.04
C ARG A 3 9.67 22.52 -71.43
N PHE A 4 9.83 23.10 -70.24
CA PHE A 4 10.17 22.51 -68.91
C PHE A 4 11.22 23.39 -68.20
N LEU A 5 11.30 23.53 -66.87
CA LEU A 5 10.40 23.53 -65.71
C LEU A 5 11.31 23.99 -64.55
N ILE A 6 10.75 24.74 -63.61
CA ILE A 6 11.40 25.40 -62.48
C ILE A 6 11.90 24.39 -61.43
N ALA A 7 13.07 24.68 -60.84
CA ALA A 7 13.42 24.28 -59.48
C ALA A 7 14.08 25.48 -58.77
N ALA A 8 13.43 25.98 -57.72
CA ALA A 8 13.94 27.08 -56.89
C ALA A 8 14.45 26.52 -55.56
N ALA A 9 15.70 26.84 -55.23
CA ALA A 9 16.35 26.50 -53.99
C ALA A 9 16.40 27.71 -53.03
N LEU A 10 16.33 27.35 -51.75
CA LEU A 10 16.48 28.09 -50.50
C LEU A 10 17.32 29.38 -50.49
N ALA A 11 16.82 30.37 -49.74
CA ALA A 11 17.56 31.19 -48.76
C ALA A 11 16.51 31.93 -47.90
N ALA A 12 16.36 31.64 -46.60
CA ALA A 12 17.12 32.16 -45.46
C ALA A 12 16.71 33.57 -44.99
N ALA A 13 16.22 33.60 -43.75
CA ALA A 13 16.33 34.63 -42.71
C ALA A 13 15.64 36.00 -42.88
N GLY A 14 14.86 36.34 -41.85
CA GLY A 14 14.63 37.71 -41.40
C GLY A 14 13.18 38.18 -41.49
N THR A 15 12.39 37.97 -40.43
CA THR A 15 11.12 38.69 -40.24
C THR A 15 11.29 39.83 -39.25
N VAL A 16 10.81 40.99 -39.69
CA VAL A 16 10.73 42.28 -38.98
C VAL A 16 9.27 42.58 -38.66
N ALA A 17 9.03 43.14 -37.47
CA ALA A 17 7.94 44.04 -37.04
C ALA A 17 6.45 43.59 -37.01
N MET A 18 5.91 43.68 -35.78
CA MET A 18 4.73 44.46 -35.31
C MET A 18 3.42 44.44 -36.11
N ALA A 19 2.32 44.04 -35.46
CA ALA A 19 1.30 44.95 -34.89
C ALA A 19 0.01 44.19 -34.49
N ALA A 20 -0.51 44.41 -33.26
CA ALA A 20 -1.88 44.88 -32.99
C ALA A 20 -2.30 44.75 -31.50
N HIS A 21 -2.52 45.90 -30.85
CA HIS A 21 -3.68 46.28 -30.02
C HIS A 21 -4.05 45.54 -28.69
N THR A 22 -3.72 46.23 -27.58
CA THR A 22 -4.52 46.49 -26.34
C THR A 22 -4.76 45.36 -25.31
N PRO A 23 -4.96 45.69 -24.01
CA PRO A 23 -4.09 45.20 -22.94
C PRO A 23 -4.81 44.27 -21.97
N GLU A 24 -4.19 43.14 -21.61
CA GLU A 24 -4.59 42.41 -20.41
C GLU A 24 -3.58 42.58 -19.29
N HIS A 25 -4.16 43.04 -18.19
CA HIS A 25 -3.64 43.28 -16.86
C HIS A 25 -2.89 42.05 -16.34
N VAL A 26 -1.59 42.18 -16.05
CA VAL A 26 -0.83 41.18 -15.28
C VAL A 26 -0.94 41.59 -13.81
N PRO A 27 -1.72 40.89 -12.96
CA PRO A 27 -1.63 41.05 -11.53
C PRO A 27 -0.36 40.36 -10.99
N PRO A 28 0.29 40.91 -9.96
CA PRO A 28 1.42 40.27 -9.30
C PRO A 28 0.88 39.19 -8.35
N GLY A 29 1.33 37.95 -8.49
CA GLY A 29 0.78 36.87 -7.67
C GLY A 29 1.57 35.59 -7.74
N GLN A 30 2.43 35.41 -6.74
CA GLN A 30 2.89 34.12 -6.22
C GLN A 30 3.68 33.25 -7.21
N ALA A 31 5.00 33.43 -7.17
CA ALA A 31 5.90 32.30 -7.25
C ALA A 31 5.48 31.31 -6.16
N LYS A 32 4.67 30.30 -6.52
CA LYS A 32 4.59 29.07 -5.75
C LYS A 32 5.96 28.45 -5.87
N SER A 33 6.76 28.61 -4.83
CA SER A 33 7.87 27.72 -4.53
C SER A 33 7.34 26.31 -4.71
N ALA A 34 7.78 25.64 -5.77
CA ALA A 34 7.74 24.19 -5.82
C ALA A 34 8.78 23.75 -4.78
N GLU A 35 8.36 23.74 -3.50
CA GLU A 35 8.98 22.87 -2.52
C GLU A 35 8.70 21.46 -3.03
N SER A 36 9.65 20.94 -3.81
CA SER A 36 9.88 19.51 -3.84
C SER A 36 10.36 19.15 -2.44
N GLU A 37 9.42 18.99 -1.51
CA GLU A 37 9.64 18.04 -0.42
C GLU A 37 9.94 16.73 -1.16
N ALA A 38 11.21 16.32 -1.12
CA ALA A 38 11.57 14.98 -1.53
C ALA A 38 10.72 14.06 -0.65
N GLU A 39 9.63 13.55 -1.23
CA GLU A 39 8.73 12.61 -0.60
C GLU A 39 9.64 11.47 -0.16
N GLN A 40 9.91 11.44 1.15
CA GLN A 40 10.81 10.45 1.72
C GLN A 40 10.00 9.15 1.70
N THR A 41 10.01 8.48 0.55
CA THR A 41 9.19 7.30 0.30
C THR A 41 9.65 6.24 1.26
N LYS A 42 8.82 5.98 2.27
CA LYS A 42 9.04 4.89 3.20
C LYS A 42 9.12 3.57 2.41
N PRO A 43 9.83 2.55 2.92
CA PRO A 43 9.82 1.26 2.26
C PRO A 43 8.39 0.72 2.15
N TYR A 44 8.16 -0.16 1.18
CA TYR A 44 6.88 -0.86 1.07
C TYR A 44 6.55 -1.55 2.40
N GLY A 45 5.32 -1.36 2.87
CA GLY A 45 4.84 -1.98 4.10
C GLY A 45 3.59 -1.35 4.65
N VAL A 46 3.34 -1.62 5.93
CA VAL A 46 2.16 -1.13 6.65
C VAL A 46 2.60 -0.36 7.89
N TYR A 47 1.96 0.78 8.09
CA TYR A 47 2.31 1.76 9.12
C TYR A 47 1.12 2.04 10.01
N ASN A 48 1.38 2.37 11.28
CA ASN A 48 0.36 2.91 12.17
C ASN A 48 0.19 4.43 11.98
N ARG A 49 -0.73 5.04 12.73
CA ARG A 49 -1.00 6.48 12.64
C ARG A 49 0.21 7.36 12.97
N LEU A 50 1.14 6.87 13.79
CA LEU A 50 2.38 7.58 14.11
C LEU A 50 3.46 7.41 13.03
N GLY A 51 3.13 6.71 11.95
CA GLY A 51 4.03 6.46 10.84
C GLY A 51 5.11 5.42 11.13
N ALA A 52 5.00 4.66 12.22
CA ALA A 52 5.88 3.55 12.54
C ALA A 52 5.41 2.29 11.81
N ALA A 53 6.36 1.53 11.25
CA ALA A 53 6.07 0.24 10.63
C ALA A 53 5.51 -0.70 11.69
N ILE A 54 4.44 -1.41 11.34
CA ILE A 54 3.77 -2.37 12.22
C ILE A 54 3.62 -3.70 11.51
N THR A 55 3.39 -4.75 12.29
CA THR A 55 3.08 -6.10 11.82
C THR A 55 1.57 -6.36 11.83
N ALA A 56 1.10 -7.38 11.11
CA ALA A 56 -0.29 -7.84 11.14
C ALA A 56 -0.82 -8.04 12.56
N ARG A 57 0.04 -8.54 13.46
CA ARG A 57 -0.28 -8.75 14.87
C ARG A 57 -0.43 -7.46 15.64
N GLU A 58 0.42 -6.48 15.41
CA GLU A 58 0.29 -5.18 16.07
C GLU A 58 -1.00 -4.48 15.66
N LEU A 59 -1.36 -4.58 14.38
CA LEU A 59 -2.66 -4.12 13.90
C LEU A 59 -3.83 -4.87 14.56
N GLY A 60 -3.78 -6.22 14.59
CA GLY A 60 -4.82 -7.02 15.22
C GLY A 60 -4.96 -6.77 16.73
N ARG A 61 -3.84 -6.58 17.44
CA ARG A 61 -3.86 -6.16 18.86
C ARG A 61 -4.47 -4.78 19.03
N ALA A 62 -4.12 -3.81 18.20
CA ALA A 62 -4.70 -2.47 18.28
C ALA A 62 -6.22 -2.49 18.05
N LYS A 63 -6.69 -3.30 17.09
CA LYS A 63 -8.13 -3.52 16.86
C LYS A 63 -8.82 -4.17 18.06
N ALA A 64 -8.22 -5.18 18.66
CA ALA A 64 -8.77 -5.82 19.86
C ALA A 64 -8.90 -4.83 21.04
N VAL A 65 -7.93 -3.91 21.18
CA VAL A 65 -7.99 -2.84 22.18
C VAL A 65 -9.13 -1.87 21.90
N GLU A 66 -9.28 -1.38 20.67
CA GLU A 66 -10.37 -0.45 20.33
C GLU A 66 -11.75 -1.11 20.43
N ARG A 67 -11.85 -2.41 20.16
CA ARG A 67 -13.08 -3.18 20.42
C ARG A 67 -13.42 -3.20 21.92
N ALA A 68 -12.43 -3.35 22.81
CA ALA A 68 -12.69 -3.29 24.25
C ALA A 68 -13.13 -1.88 24.72
N VAL A 69 -12.60 -0.82 24.10
CA VAL A 69 -13.05 0.57 24.32
C VAL A 69 -14.51 0.73 23.89
N GLU A 70 -14.88 0.20 22.72
CA GLU A 70 -16.26 0.21 22.22
C GLU A 70 -17.21 -0.59 23.11
N GLU A 71 -16.81 -1.80 23.53
CA GLU A 71 -17.59 -2.66 24.43
C GLU A 71 -17.78 -2.03 25.83
N ALA A 72 -16.82 -1.24 26.29
CA ALA A 72 -16.94 -0.44 27.52
C ALA A 72 -17.85 0.80 27.36
N GLY A 73 -18.22 1.17 26.13
CA GLY A 73 -19.00 2.38 25.84
C GLY A 73 -18.23 3.69 26.08
N ALA A 74 -16.91 3.62 26.19
CA ALA A 74 -16.07 4.79 26.44
C ALA A 74 -15.88 5.62 25.17
N PRO A 75 -16.08 6.96 25.18
CA PRO A 75 -15.82 7.78 24.01
C PRO A 75 -14.35 7.65 23.55
N PRO A 76 -14.06 7.55 22.24
CA PRO A 76 -12.72 7.17 21.75
C PRO A 76 -11.56 8.06 22.21
N THR A 77 -11.80 9.33 22.52
CA THR A 77 -10.77 10.29 22.96
C THR A 77 -10.90 10.65 24.45
N SER A 78 -11.62 9.85 25.24
CA SER A 78 -11.79 10.07 26.68
C SER A 78 -10.61 9.53 27.49
N ASP A 79 -10.47 10.02 28.72
CA ASP A 79 -9.52 9.47 29.70
C ASP A 79 -9.82 8.00 30.01
N GLU A 80 -11.09 7.61 30.02
CA GLU A 80 -11.52 6.22 30.20
C GLU A 80 -11.00 5.32 29.07
N ALA A 81 -11.19 5.71 27.80
CA ALA A 81 -10.63 4.99 26.66
C ALA A 81 -9.10 4.90 26.71
N LYS A 82 -8.43 5.97 27.13
CA LYS A 82 -6.97 5.97 27.34
C LYS A 82 -6.56 4.98 28.43
N MET A 83 -7.27 4.91 29.55
CA MET A 83 -6.99 3.96 30.62
C MET A 83 -7.22 2.52 30.18
N ILE A 84 -8.25 2.24 29.38
CA ILE A 84 -8.48 0.92 28.79
C ILE A 84 -7.28 0.53 27.91
N ARG A 85 -6.88 1.41 26.97
CA ARG A 85 -5.71 1.18 26.10
C ARG A 85 -4.42 0.91 26.88
N LEU A 86 -4.14 1.71 27.91
CA LEU A 86 -2.99 1.52 28.80
C LEU A 86 -3.05 0.17 29.53
N SER A 87 -4.22 -0.19 30.07
CA SER A 87 -4.39 -1.46 30.79
C SER A 87 -4.24 -2.69 29.89
N MET A 88 -4.52 -2.55 28.60
CA MET A 88 -4.29 -3.57 27.58
C MET A 88 -2.89 -3.51 26.95
N GLY A 89 -1.98 -2.67 27.48
CA GLY A 89 -0.57 -2.68 27.13
C GLY A 89 -0.17 -1.77 25.96
N GLN A 90 -1.04 -0.87 25.50
CA GLN A 90 -0.58 0.21 24.60
C GLN A 90 0.34 1.18 25.35
N SER A 91 1.30 1.78 24.63
CA SER A 91 2.20 2.77 25.23
C SER A 91 1.44 4.06 25.56
N PRO A 92 1.93 4.87 26.53
CA PRO A 92 1.35 6.18 26.83
C PRO A 92 1.30 7.13 25.63
N GLU A 93 2.22 6.96 24.69
CA GLU A 93 2.34 7.77 23.47
C GLU A 93 1.22 7.45 22.47
N THR A 94 0.76 6.19 22.39
CA THR A 94 -0.33 5.77 21.49
C THR A 94 -1.70 5.77 22.16
N ALA A 95 -1.77 5.60 23.47
CA ALA A 95 -3.03 5.39 24.20
C ALA A 95 -3.99 6.61 24.20
N GLY A 96 -3.52 7.80 23.83
CA GLY A 96 -4.35 9.01 23.80
C GLY A 96 -5.46 9.00 22.74
N GLN A 97 -5.40 8.11 21.76
CA GLN A 97 -6.32 8.07 20.63
C GLN A 97 -6.39 6.67 20.00
N PRO A 98 -7.40 6.36 19.17
CA PRO A 98 -7.47 5.09 18.47
C PRO A 98 -6.22 4.84 17.61
N ASN A 99 -5.70 3.62 17.61
CA ASN A 99 -4.51 3.22 16.84
C ASN A 99 -4.73 1.94 16.02
N ASP A 100 -5.98 1.66 15.67
CA ASP A 100 -6.48 0.47 14.96
C ASP A 100 -6.51 0.61 13.42
N GLN A 101 -6.04 1.75 12.90
CA GLN A 101 -5.97 2.03 11.46
C GLN A 101 -4.58 1.73 10.90
N ALA A 102 -4.56 1.18 9.68
CA ALA A 102 -3.37 0.91 8.90
C ALA A 102 -3.19 1.96 7.79
N TYR A 103 -1.93 2.26 7.48
CA TYR A 103 -1.53 3.23 6.46
C TYR A 103 -0.45 2.63 5.54
N ASP A 104 -0.43 3.07 4.28
CA ASP A 104 0.63 2.74 3.33
C ASP A 104 1.89 3.61 3.52
N GLU A 105 2.90 3.39 2.67
CA GLU A 105 4.17 4.11 2.70
C GLU A 105 4.04 5.62 2.45
N ARG A 106 2.91 6.06 1.88
CA ARG A 106 2.56 7.47 1.60
C ARG A 106 1.68 8.07 2.70
N GLY A 107 1.43 7.33 3.78
CA GLY A 107 0.57 7.77 4.88
C GLY A 107 -0.92 7.79 4.52
N ARG A 108 -1.35 7.11 3.45
CA ARG A 108 -2.76 6.98 3.08
C ARG A 108 -3.37 5.82 3.85
N PRO A 109 -4.60 5.97 4.38
CA PRO A 109 -5.27 4.87 5.06
C PRO A 109 -5.56 3.73 4.08
N ILE A 110 -5.34 2.50 4.53
CA ILE A 110 -5.61 1.27 3.77
C ILE A 110 -6.60 0.38 4.52
N SER A 111 -7.34 -0.45 3.78
CA SER A 111 -8.25 -1.43 4.38
C SER A 111 -7.50 -2.58 5.06
N ASP A 112 -8.20 -3.36 5.89
CA ASP A 112 -7.62 -4.55 6.52
C ASP A 112 -7.17 -5.58 5.49
N GLN A 113 -7.91 -5.70 4.39
CA GLN A 113 -7.56 -6.57 3.26
C GLN A 113 -6.25 -6.09 2.61
N GLN A 114 -6.16 -4.80 2.28
CA GLN A 114 -4.94 -4.23 1.70
C GLN A 114 -3.73 -4.33 2.64
N ALA A 115 -3.96 -4.20 3.95
CA ALA A 115 -2.92 -4.43 4.94
C ALA A 115 -2.48 -5.90 4.95
N ALA A 116 -3.41 -6.85 4.90
CA ALA A 116 -3.12 -8.28 4.82
C ALA A 116 -2.35 -8.67 3.54
N GLU A 117 -2.75 -8.13 2.38
CA GLU A 117 -2.04 -8.28 1.11
C GLU A 117 -0.58 -7.83 1.22
N ARG A 118 -0.37 -6.65 1.79
CA ARG A 118 0.98 -6.10 2.04
C ARG A 118 1.79 -6.95 3.02
N TYR A 119 1.18 -7.40 4.12
CA TYR A 119 1.84 -8.29 5.07
C TYR A 119 2.24 -9.62 4.42
N ALA A 120 1.37 -10.14 3.55
CA ALA A 120 1.63 -11.39 2.87
C ALA A 120 2.83 -11.25 1.92
N ALA A 121 2.87 -10.17 1.14
CA ALA A 121 4.00 -9.88 0.26
C ALA A 121 5.31 -9.77 1.05
N LEU A 122 5.30 -9.03 2.17
CA LEU A 122 6.46 -8.89 3.04
C LEU A 122 6.93 -10.21 3.66
N GLU A 123 6.00 -11.07 4.10
CA GLU A 123 6.33 -12.36 4.70
C GLU A 123 6.94 -13.31 3.66
N VAL A 124 6.36 -13.38 2.45
CA VAL A 124 6.91 -14.19 1.36
C VAL A 124 8.31 -13.72 1.01
N MET A 125 8.52 -12.42 0.79
CA MET A 125 9.86 -11.88 0.50
C MET A 125 10.86 -12.18 1.61
N ALA A 126 10.47 -12.01 2.87
CA ALA A 126 11.34 -12.29 4.02
C ALA A 126 11.71 -13.78 4.10
N ARG A 127 10.75 -14.68 3.84
CA ARG A 127 10.95 -16.12 3.88
C ARG A 127 11.83 -16.62 2.74
N THR A 128 11.70 -16.06 1.55
CA THR A 128 12.47 -16.45 0.36
C THR A 128 13.80 -15.69 0.23
N GLY A 129 14.01 -14.67 1.05
CA GLY A 129 15.21 -13.83 0.99
C GLY A 129 15.25 -12.91 -0.23
N VAL A 130 14.08 -12.60 -0.79
CA VAL A 130 13.94 -11.72 -1.96
C VAL A 130 14.22 -10.27 -1.56
N ASP A 131 15.09 -9.60 -2.33
CA ASP A 131 15.36 -8.16 -2.16
C ASP A 131 14.09 -7.38 -2.51
N PRO A 132 13.57 -6.50 -1.62
CA PRO A 132 12.38 -5.68 -1.88
C PRO A 132 12.46 -4.79 -3.13
N ASN A 133 13.65 -4.56 -3.68
CA ASN A 133 13.85 -3.75 -4.89
C ASN A 133 14.07 -4.59 -6.16
N SER A 134 13.97 -5.92 -6.08
CA SER A 134 14.15 -6.82 -7.21
C SER A 134 12.89 -6.95 -8.07
N ASP A 135 13.06 -7.47 -9.30
CA ASP A 135 11.92 -7.78 -10.18
C ASP A 135 11.05 -8.91 -9.60
N GLU A 136 11.64 -9.83 -8.84
CA GLU A 136 10.92 -10.87 -8.11
C GLU A 136 10.02 -10.27 -7.03
N ALA A 137 10.46 -9.22 -6.33
CA ALA A 137 9.60 -8.48 -5.40
C ALA A 137 8.42 -7.83 -6.10
N LYS A 138 8.59 -7.30 -7.32
CA LYS A 138 7.47 -6.75 -8.11
C LYS A 138 6.43 -7.81 -8.45
N GLN A 139 6.85 -9.03 -8.77
CA GLN A 139 5.93 -10.14 -9.01
C GLN A 139 5.15 -10.51 -7.74
N ILE A 140 5.83 -10.59 -6.59
CA ILE A 140 5.20 -10.88 -5.30
C ILE A 140 4.18 -9.79 -4.93
N ILE A 141 4.53 -8.51 -5.12
CA ILE A 141 3.64 -7.38 -4.85
C ILE A 141 2.43 -7.43 -5.78
N ALA A 142 2.63 -7.56 -7.09
CA ALA A 142 1.54 -7.64 -8.06
C ALA A 142 0.61 -8.82 -7.74
N ALA A 143 1.19 -10.00 -7.44
CA ALA A 143 0.42 -11.17 -7.03
C ALA A 143 -0.39 -10.95 -5.76
N SER A 144 0.16 -10.20 -4.79
CA SER A 144 -0.53 -9.86 -3.55
C SER A 144 -1.70 -8.92 -3.75
N GLU A 145 -1.60 -8.00 -4.72
CA GLU A 145 -2.64 -7.04 -5.07
C GLU A 145 -3.70 -7.64 -6.02
N GLY A 146 -3.51 -8.91 -6.42
CA GLY A 146 -4.40 -9.62 -7.34
C GLY A 146 -4.19 -9.28 -8.81
N ASP A 147 -3.09 -8.60 -9.14
CA ASP A 147 -2.73 -8.22 -10.49
C ASP A 147 -2.15 -9.41 -11.26
N ILE A 148 -2.51 -9.49 -12.54
CA ILE A 148 -2.02 -10.54 -13.46
C ILE A 148 -0.74 -10.12 -14.21
N GLU A 149 -0.36 -8.85 -14.11
CA GLU A 149 0.85 -8.28 -14.72
C GLU A 149 1.58 -7.41 -13.69
N THR A 150 2.91 -7.40 -13.73
CA THR A 150 3.74 -6.51 -12.93
C THR A 150 3.65 -5.07 -13.46
N PRO A 151 4.13 -4.05 -12.71
CA PRO A 151 4.17 -2.67 -13.18
C PRO A 151 4.95 -2.46 -14.49
N ASP A 152 5.87 -3.38 -14.82
CA ASP A 152 6.67 -3.35 -16.05
C ASP A 152 6.01 -4.12 -17.21
N GLY A 153 4.81 -4.67 -16.99
CA GLY A 153 4.03 -5.40 -18.00
C GLY A 153 4.40 -6.87 -18.16
N GLU A 154 5.12 -7.45 -17.20
CA GLU A 154 5.44 -8.89 -17.20
C GLU A 154 4.30 -9.70 -16.59
N PRO A 155 3.91 -10.85 -17.17
CA PRO A 155 2.86 -11.68 -16.59
C PRO A 155 3.30 -12.25 -15.23
N VAL A 156 2.40 -12.20 -14.25
CA VAL A 156 2.64 -12.77 -12.92
C VAL A 156 2.51 -14.30 -12.99
N GLU A 157 3.48 -15.01 -12.41
CA GLU A 157 3.46 -16.47 -12.39
C GLU A 157 2.28 -17.01 -11.55
N GLN A 158 1.57 -18.00 -12.09
CA GLN A 158 0.42 -18.61 -11.40
C GLN A 158 0.78 -19.21 -10.04
N GLN A 159 2.00 -19.74 -9.90
CA GLN A 159 2.47 -20.29 -8.63
C GLN A 159 2.59 -19.18 -7.58
N THR A 160 3.12 -18.01 -7.96
CA THR A 160 3.19 -16.83 -7.10
C THR A 160 1.81 -16.37 -6.67
N MET A 161 0.83 -16.34 -7.59
CA MET A 161 -0.57 -16.02 -7.26
C MET A 161 -1.17 -16.99 -6.22
N GLU A 162 -0.93 -18.30 -6.36
CA GLU A 162 -1.45 -19.29 -5.42
C GLU A 162 -0.77 -19.19 -4.04
N GLU A 163 0.54 -18.97 -4.01
CA GLU A 163 1.28 -18.74 -2.76
C GLU A 163 0.80 -17.47 -2.06
N MET A 164 0.60 -16.39 -2.81
CA MET A 164 0.06 -15.15 -2.26
C MET A 164 -1.35 -15.33 -1.71
N ALA A 165 -2.24 -15.99 -2.42
CA ALA A 165 -3.60 -16.24 -1.93
C ALA A 165 -3.62 -16.98 -0.58
N LYS A 166 -2.72 -17.95 -0.38
CA LYS A 166 -2.57 -18.66 0.91
C LYS A 166 -2.09 -17.73 2.00
N GLU A 167 -1.02 -16.98 1.74
CA GLU A 167 -0.43 -16.11 2.75
C GLU A 167 -1.37 -14.95 3.11
N ILE A 168 -2.10 -14.39 2.14
CA ILE A 168 -3.14 -13.38 2.38
C ILE A 168 -4.18 -13.90 3.38
N ALA A 169 -4.70 -15.11 3.17
CA ALA A 169 -5.68 -15.71 4.08
C ALA A 169 -5.13 -15.89 5.50
N VAL A 170 -3.84 -16.21 5.64
CA VAL A 170 -3.15 -16.29 6.93
C VAL A 170 -3.06 -14.90 7.58
N GLN A 171 -2.62 -13.89 6.84
CA GLN A 171 -2.45 -12.54 7.36
C GLN A 171 -3.79 -11.87 7.72
N GLU A 172 -4.84 -12.08 6.92
CA GLU A 172 -6.20 -11.65 7.25
C GLU A 172 -6.67 -12.25 8.58
N ALA A 173 -6.45 -13.55 8.77
CA ALA A 173 -6.81 -14.22 10.01
C ALA A 173 -5.99 -13.70 11.20
N ILE A 174 -4.71 -13.35 11.03
CA ILE A 174 -3.89 -12.72 12.07
C ILE A 174 -4.39 -11.32 12.40
N VAL A 175 -4.68 -10.48 11.39
CA VAL A 175 -5.23 -9.13 11.60
C VAL A 175 -6.57 -9.19 12.33
N ARG A 176 -7.40 -10.18 12.00
CA ARG A 176 -8.72 -10.35 12.63
C ARG A 176 -8.66 -10.89 14.06
N SER A 177 -7.75 -11.82 14.35
CA SER A 177 -7.65 -12.49 15.65
C SER A 177 -6.70 -11.80 16.63
N GLY A 178 -5.65 -11.15 16.13
CA GLY A 178 -4.52 -10.71 16.93
C GLY A 178 -3.60 -11.85 17.41
N ALA A 179 -3.66 -13.04 16.80
CA ALA A 179 -2.94 -14.24 17.23
C ALA A 179 -1.40 -14.04 17.37
N GLN A 180 -0.82 -14.70 18.38
CA GLN A 180 0.62 -14.64 18.70
C GLN A 180 1.45 -15.61 17.82
N PRO A 181 2.72 -15.29 17.49
CA PRO A 181 3.57 -16.21 16.72
C PRO A 181 3.90 -17.45 17.53
N GLY A 182 3.86 -18.63 16.91
CA GLY A 182 4.05 -19.93 17.57
C GLY A 182 2.91 -20.31 18.52
N SER A 183 1.81 -19.54 18.54
CA SER A 183 0.64 -19.90 19.35
C SER A 183 -0.17 -21.02 18.70
N GLN A 184 -0.94 -21.74 19.51
CA GLN A 184 -1.88 -22.74 18.99
C GLN A 184 -2.90 -22.10 18.04
N GLU A 185 -3.29 -20.85 18.28
CA GLU A 185 -4.23 -20.13 17.42
C GLU A 185 -3.64 -19.83 16.04
N GLU A 186 -2.38 -19.38 15.96
CA GLU A 186 -1.70 -19.21 14.66
C GLU A 186 -1.49 -20.54 13.94
N ALA A 187 -1.13 -21.60 14.66
CA ALA A 187 -0.98 -22.93 14.08
C ALA A 187 -2.31 -23.47 13.51
N LEU A 188 -3.43 -23.21 14.20
CA LEU A 188 -4.78 -23.54 13.73
C LEU A 188 -5.18 -22.70 12.51
N ILE A 189 -4.84 -21.42 12.49
CA ILE A 189 -5.06 -20.54 11.33
C ILE A 189 -4.31 -21.06 10.10
N LYS A 190 -3.01 -21.34 10.24
CA LYS A 190 -2.16 -21.86 9.16
C LYS A 190 -2.68 -23.21 8.64
N THR A 191 -2.95 -24.15 9.56
CA THR A 191 -3.52 -25.47 9.20
C THR A 191 -4.89 -25.34 8.54
N GLY A 192 -5.74 -24.42 9.01
CA GLY A 192 -7.07 -24.16 8.43
C GLY A 192 -6.99 -23.60 7.02
N ALA A 193 -6.06 -22.68 6.77
CA ALA A 193 -5.80 -22.13 5.43
C ALA A 193 -5.33 -23.23 4.46
N ASP A 194 -4.41 -24.10 4.88
CA ASP A 194 -3.94 -25.23 4.07
C ASP A 194 -5.11 -26.19 3.70
N VAL A 195 -5.93 -26.57 4.68
CA VAL A 195 -7.09 -27.45 4.46
C VAL A 195 -8.14 -26.82 3.54
N PHE A 196 -8.38 -25.51 3.67
CA PHE A 196 -9.31 -24.79 2.81
C PHE A 196 -8.81 -24.79 1.36
N MET A 197 -7.53 -24.47 1.14
CA MET A 197 -6.95 -24.42 -0.21
C MET A 197 -6.87 -25.80 -0.87
N ASP A 198 -6.57 -26.85 -0.10
CA ASP A 198 -6.63 -28.22 -0.61
C ASP A 198 -8.04 -28.63 -1.02
N LYS A 199 -9.07 -28.20 -0.27
CA LYS A 199 -10.46 -28.44 -0.62
C LYS A 199 -10.87 -27.68 -1.88
N MET A 200 -10.44 -26.43 -2.03
CA MET A 200 -10.68 -25.62 -3.24
C MET A 200 -10.00 -26.25 -4.46
N ARG A 201 -8.75 -26.69 -4.34
CA ARG A 201 -8.04 -27.39 -5.42
C ARG A 201 -8.75 -28.69 -5.82
N ARG A 202 -9.29 -29.43 -4.85
CA ARG A 202 -10.04 -30.67 -5.12
C ARG A 202 -11.44 -30.43 -5.69
N TRP A 203 -12.00 -29.22 -5.52
CA TRP A 203 -13.31 -28.86 -6.04
C TRP A 203 -13.25 -28.22 -7.45
N TRP A 204 -12.14 -27.55 -7.76
CA TRP A 204 -11.86 -26.97 -9.07
C TRP A 204 -10.96 -27.82 -9.96
N GLY A 205 -10.30 -28.83 -9.38
CA GLY A 205 -9.54 -29.85 -10.09
C GLY A 205 -10.36 -31.13 -10.26
N ASP A 206 -11.23 -31.11 -11.27
CA ASP A 206 -11.58 -32.23 -12.17
C ASP A 206 -11.78 -31.65 -13.58
#